data_AF-A0A822BJU9-F1
#
_entry.id   AF-A0A822BJU9-F1
#
_cell.length_a   1.000
_cell.length_b   1.000
_cell.length_c   1.000
_cell.angle_alpha   90.00
_cell.angle_beta   90.00
_cell.angle_gamma   90.00
#
_symmetry.space_group_name_H-M   'P 1'
#
loop_
_entity.id
_entity.type
_entity.pdbx_description
1 polymer ?
#
loop_
_entity_poly.entity_id
_entity_poly.type
_entity_poly.pdbx_seq_one_letter_code
_entity_poly.pdbx_strand_id
1 'polypeptide(L)'
;NFVGWVRETLDRLYNANLPRTLINLVPVLDIRPVKELKNGHIVCEILQKSVCPCAAYPTEDDEKIINQWIPLYQQGLVDLVNSGRYDGRDDFTVVVQPFFTQTQPPRKDNNKIDYSYFAPDCFHFSGKGHSVAALSIWNNMFESVSTKKTSWHQGEPFECPTEDHPYIYTSKNSIRK
;
A
#
# COMPACT_ATOMS: atom_id res chain seq x y z
N ASN A 1 16.97 -8.52 3.39
CA ASN A 1 17.24 -7.11 3.06
C ASN A 1 16.14 -6.58 2.13
N PHE A 2 14.94 -6.27 2.65
CA PHE A 2 13.76 -5.90 1.85
C PHE A 2 13.95 -4.58 1.08
N VAL A 3 14.28 -3.49 1.79
CA VAL A 3 14.48 -2.16 1.19
C VAL A 3 15.62 -2.17 0.17
N GLY A 4 16.68 -2.95 0.41
CA GLY A 4 17.80 -3.09 -0.53
C GLY A 4 17.38 -3.64 -1.89
N TRP A 5 16.46 -4.61 -1.94
CA TRP A 5 15.95 -5.16 -3.19
C TRP A 5 15.07 -4.17 -3.96
N VAL A 6 14.25 -3.40 -3.25
CA VAL A 6 13.45 -2.34 -3.86
C VAL A 6 14.36 -1.25 -4.43
N ARG A 7 15.38 -0.83 -3.68
CA ARG A 7 16.41 0.11 -4.16
C ARG A 7 17.08 -0.39 -5.44
N GLU A 8 17.52 -1.65 -5.48
CA GLU A 8 18.14 -2.21 -6.68
C GLU A 8 17.21 -2.14 -7.91
N THR A 9 15.92 -2.42 -7.71
CA THR A 9 14.90 -2.33 -8.77
C THR A 9 14.74 -0.89 -9.26
N LEU A 10 14.60 0.07 -8.34
CA LEU A 10 14.48 1.48 -8.68
C LEU A 10 15.75 2.03 -9.36
N ASP A 11 16.94 1.60 -8.93
CA ASP A 11 18.21 1.95 -9.57
C ASP A 11 18.27 1.44 -11.02
N ARG A 12 17.80 0.21 -11.28
CA ARG A 12 17.72 -0.33 -12.65
C ARG A 12 16.76 0.48 -13.51
N LEU A 13 15.58 0.82 -13.00
CA LEU A 13 14.59 1.63 -13.72
C LEU A 13 15.09 3.05 -14.00
N TYR A 14 15.76 3.66 -13.03
CA TYR A 14 16.37 4.99 -13.18
C TYR A 14 17.47 5.00 -14.25
N ASN A 15 18.32 3.97 -14.27
CA ASN A 15 19.44 3.85 -15.21
C ASN A 15 19.03 3.32 -16.59
N ALA A 16 17.83 2.79 -16.75
CA ALA A 16 17.32 2.29 -18.02
C ALA A 16 16.95 3.40 -19.02
N ASN A 17 17.02 4.68 -18.64
CA ASN A 17 16.68 5.84 -19.48
C ASN A 17 15.27 5.77 -20.08
N LEU A 18 14.30 5.25 -19.32
CA LEU A 18 12.89 5.29 -19.69
C LEU A 18 12.42 6.76 -19.81
N PRO A 19 11.68 7.14 -20.86
CA PRO A 19 11.23 8.51 -21.05
C PRO A 19 10.01 8.82 -20.16
N ARG A 20 10.00 9.97 -19.48
CA ARG A 20 8.83 10.52 -18.74
C ARG A 20 8.14 9.50 -17.84
N THR A 21 8.88 8.98 -16.87
CA THR A 21 8.45 7.88 -16.00
C THR A 21 8.05 8.36 -14.60
N LEU A 22 6.84 7.97 -14.19
CA LEU A 22 6.36 8.06 -12.80
C LEU A 22 6.29 6.65 -12.21
N ILE A 23 6.99 6.43 -11.10
CA ILE A 23 6.90 5.19 -10.33
C ILE A 23 5.99 5.41 -9.12
N ASN A 24 4.86 4.71 -9.09
CA ASN A 24 4.00 4.61 -7.91
C ASN A 24 4.51 3.47 -7.01
N LEU A 25 5.21 3.82 -5.93
CA LEU A 25 5.74 2.85 -4.96
C LEU A 25 4.73 2.62 -3.84
N VAL A 26 4.08 1.46 -3.83
CA VAL A 26 3.14 1.07 -2.77
C VAL A 26 3.92 0.30 -1.69
N PRO A 27 3.97 0.80 -0.44
CA PRO A 27 4.61 0.07 0.66
C PRO A 27 3.88 -1.24 0.98
N VAL A 28 4.55 -2.11 1.74
CA VAL A 28 3.94 -3.36 2.21
C VAL A 28 2.66 -3.06 3.02
N LEU A 29 1.59 -3.79 2.70
CA LEU A 29 0.32 -3.75 3.43
C LEU A 29 0.54 -4.13 4.90
N ASP A 30 -0.20 -3.49 5.80
CA ASP A 30 -0.28 -3.95 7.17
C ASP A 30 -1.01 -5.29 7.26
N ILE A 31 -0.26 -6.36 7.54
CA ILE A 31 -0.80 -7.73 7.64
C ILE A 31 -1.21 -8.12 9.06
N ARG A 32 -1.06 -7.24 10.07
CA ARG A 32 -1.49 -7.53 11.45
C ARG A 32 -2.97 -7.91 11.57
N PRO A 33 -3.90 -7.33 10.78
CA PRO A 33 -5.31 -7.70 10.82
C PRO A 33 -5.64 -9.07 10.21
N VAL A 34 -4.69 -9.75 9.55
CA VAL A 34 -4.93 -11.06 8.89
C VAL A 34 -5.45 -12.12 9.88
N LYS A 35 -5.03 -12.07 11.15
CA LYS A 35 -5.54 -12.96 12.22
C LYS A 35 -7.05 -12.86 12.44
N GLU A 36 -7.69 -11.78 12.01
CA GLU A 36 -9.14 -11.62 12.08
C GLU A 36 -9.85 -12.29 10.90
N LEU A 37 -9.21 -12.36 9.73
CA LEU A 37 -9.81 -12.83 8.48
C LEU A 37 -10.15 -14.32 8.51
N LYS A 38 -9.48 -15.11 9.36
CA LYS A 38 -9.84 -16.52 9.56
C LYS A 38 -11.16 -16.72 10.31
N ASN A 39 -11.61 -15.77 11.13
CA ASN A 39 -12.67 -16.03 12.11
C ASN A 39 -14.07 -16.07 11.47
N GLY A 40 -14.81 -17.15 11.70
CA GLY A 40 -16.24 -17.23 11.33
C GLY A 40 -16.50 -17.68 9.90
N HIS A 41 -15.50 -18.24 9.21
CA HIS A 41 -15.66 -18.85 7.90
C HIS A 41 -14.69 -20.04 7.74
N ILE A 42 -15.24 -21.27 7.77
CA ILE A 42 -14.44 -22.51 7.84
C ILE A 42 -13.41 -22.65 6.71
N VAL A 43 -13.75 -22.19 5.50
CA VAL A 43 -12.82 -22.22 4.36
C VAL A 43 -11.63 -21.30 4.61
N CYS A 44 -11.85 -20.12 5.22
CA CYS A 44 -10.77 -19.21 5.58
C CYS A 44 -9.87 -19.85 6.64
N GLU A 45 -10.47 -20.46 7.68
CA GLU A 45 -9.71 -21.13 8.74
C GLU A 45 -8.77 -22.20 8.20
N ILE A 46 -9.23 -22.99 7.22
CA ILE A 46 -8.43 -24.04 6.60
C ILE A 46 -7.34 -23.45 5.70
N LEU A 47 -7.69 -22.57 4.76
CA LEU A 47 -6.76 -22.06 3.76
C LEU A 47 -5.67 -21.16 4.35
N GLN A 48 -6.00 -20.36 5.37
CA GLN A 48 -5.05 -19.45 6.03
C GLN A 48 -3.89 -20.18 6.72
N LYS A 49 -4.06 -21.47 7.07
CA LYS A 49 -2.97 -22.29 7.62
C LYS A 49 -1.85 -22.54 6.61
N SER A 50 -2.12 -22.40 5.31
CA SER A 50 -1.14 -22.59 4.24
C SER A 50 -0.69 -21.29 3.60
N VAL A 51 -1.57 -20.28 3.50
CA VAL A 51 -1.27 -19.03 2.78
C VAL A 51 -0.37 -18.10 3.59
N CYS A 52 -0.75 -17.78 4.83
CA CYS A 52 0.01 -16.86 5.69
C CYS A 52 -0.11 -17.25 7.17
N PRO A 53 0.39 -18.45 7.56
CA PRO A 53 0.19 -18.99 8.90
C PRO A 53 0.76 -18.09 10.01
N CYS A 54 1.90 -17.44 9.78
CA CYS A 54 2.52 -16.54 10.77
C CYS A 54 1.66 -15.31 11.08
N ALA A 55 0.85 -14.82 10.13
CA ALA A 55 -0.03 -13.66 10.36
C ALA A 55 -1.44 -14.08 10.77
N ALA A 56 -1.93 -15.23 10.29
CA ALA A 56 -3.26 -15.73 10.62
C ALA A 56 -3.33 -16.44 11.98
N TYR A 57 -2.25 -17.15 12.34
CA TYR A 57 -2.11 -17.93 13.58
C TYR A 57 -0.76 -17.61 14.25
N PRO A 58 -0.51 -16.34 14.61
CA PRO A 58 0.80 -15.94 15.11
C PRO A 58 1.08 -16.59 16.47
N THR A 59 2.31 -17.06 16.65
CA THR A 59 2.90 -17.21 18.00
C THR A 59 3.24 -15.84 18.58
N GLU A 60 3.59 -15.77 19.87
CA GLU A 60 4.06 -14.50 20.46
C GLU A 60 5.30 -13.94 19.74
N ASP A 61 6.18 -14.81 19.25
CA ASP A 61 7.37 -14.38 18.53
C ASP A 61 7.03 -13.92 17.10
N ASP A 62 6.06 -14.56 16.44
CA ASP A 62 5.52 -14.05 15.16
C ASP A 62 4.92 -12.65 15.35
N GLU A 63 4.12 -12.43 16.40
CA GLU A 63 3.55 -11.10 16.68
C GLU A 63 4.64 -10.05 16.91
N LYS A 64 5.70 -10.36 17.68
CA LYS A 64 6.84 -9.45 17.87
C LYS A 64 7.52 -9.12 16.55
N ILE A 65 7.81 -10.13 15.73
CA ILE A 65 8.45 -9.96 14.43
C ILE A 65 7.57 -9.08 13.53
N ILE A 66 6.29 -9.41 13.37
CA ILE A 66 5.36 -8.68 12.51
C ILE A 66 5.23 -7.22 12.96
N ASN A 67 5.05 -6.98 14.27
CA ASN A 67 4.94 -5.63 14.83
C ASN A 67 6.21 -4.81 14.69
N GLN A 68 7.38 -5.45 14.70
CA GLN A 68 8.66 -4.77 14.52
C GLN A 68 8.96 -4.48 13.05
N TRP A 69 8.77 -5.45 12.16
CA TRP A 69 9.29 -5.36 10.79
C TRP A 69 8.37 -4.62 9.81
N ILE A 70 7.04 -4.68 9.97
CA ILE A 70 6.13 -3.94 9.06
C ILE A 70 6.43 -2.44 9.07
N PRO A 71 6.49 -1.74 10.23
CA PRO A 71 6.75 -0.31 10.24
C PRO A 71 8.14 0.01 9.69
N LEU A 72 9.15 -0.83 9.98
CA LEU A 72 10.51 -0.64 9.46
C LEU A 72 10.59 -0.79 7.93
N TYR A 73 9.84 -1.72 7.35
CA TYR A 73 9.76 -1.88 5.89
C TYR A 73 9.04 -0.70 5.25
N GLN A 74 7.92 -0.26 5.82
CA GLN A 74 7.17 0.89 5.31
C GLN A 74 8.03 2.17 5.40
N GLN A 75 8.61 2.45 6.57
CA GLN A 75 9.45 3.63 6.78
C GLN A 75 10.71 3.59 5.91
N GLY A 76 11.37 2.44 5.79
CA GLY A 76 12.57 2.31 4.97
C GLY A 76 12.33 2.59 3.48
N LEU A 77 11.12 2.32 2.96
CA LEU A 77 10.75 2.73 1.60
C LEU A 77 10.47 4.23 1.48
N VAL A 78 9.85 4.84 2.49
CA VAL A 78 9.67 6.29 2.57
C VAL A 78 11.03 7.00 2.60
N ASP A 79 11.94 6.55 3.46
CA ASP A 79 13.29 7.10 3.60
C ASP A 79 14.09 6.94 2.30
N LEU A 80 13.97 5.78 1.63
CA LEU A 80 14.61 5.55 0.33
C LEU A 80 14.16 6.57 -0.71
N VAL A 81 12.85 6.81 -0.83
CA VAL A 81 12.32 7.80 -1.80
C VAL A 81 12.70 9.22 -1.40
N ASN A 82 12.60 9.56 -0.11
CA ASN A 82 12.92 10.89 0.41
C ASN A 82 14.43 11.19 0.48
N SER A 83 15.29 10.21 0.21
CA SER A 83 16.75 10.39 0.19
C SER A 83 17.26 11.29 -0.94
N GLY A 84 16.39 11.64 -1.91
CA GLY A 84 16.75 12.41 -3.10
C GLY A 84 17.49 11.61 -4.18
N ARG A 85 17.68 10.30 -3.97
CA ARG A 85 18.43 9.42 -4.88
C ARG A 85 17.92 9.44 -6.33
N TYR A 86 16.64 9.70 -6.53
CA TYR A 86 15.98 9.65 -7.85
C TYR A 86 15.58 11.03 -8.39
N ASP A 87 16.03 12.12 -7.76
CA ASP A 87 15.60 13.49 -8.11
C ASP A 87 16.47 14.14 -9.21
N GLY A 88 17.57 13.50 -9.60
CA GLY A 88 18.56 14.03 -10.56
C GLY A 88 18.11 14.10 -12.02
N ARG A 89 16.91 13.63 -12.35
CA ARG A 89 16.31 13.68 -13.70
C ARG A 89 14.96 14.37 -13.67
N ASP A 90 14.67 15.19 -14.67
CA ASP A 90 13.38 15.90 -14.78
C ASP A 90 12.27 15.05 -15.40
N ASP A 91 12.62 13.93 -16.00
CA ASP A 91 11.71 13.01 -16.66
C ASP A 91 11.54 11.68 -15.88
N PHE A 92 11.94 11.63 -14.61
CA PHE A 92 11.79 10.48 -13.74
C PHE A 92 11.43 10.92 -12.31
N THR A 93 10.48 10.23 -11.68
CA THR A 93 10.16 10.45 -10.27
C THR A 93 9.58 9.20 -9.63
N VAL A 94 9.82 9.03 -8.33
CA VAL A 94 9.27 7.95 -7.51
C VAL A 94 8.40 8.58 -6.43
N VAL A 95 7.15 8.13 -6.29
CA VAL A 95 6.19 8.64 -5.33
C VAL A 95 5.65 7.50 -4.49
N VAL A 96 5.72 7.63 -3.17
CA VAL A 96 5.13 6.66 -2.24
C VAL A 96 3.61 6.85 -2.19
N GLN A 97 2.86 5.75 -2.29
CA GLN A 97 1.40 5.72 -2.15
C GLN A 97 1.03 4.88 -0.92
N PRO A 98 0.87 5.50 0.28
CA PRO A 98 0.84 4.81 1.56
C PRO A 98 -0.54 4.24 1.96
N PHE A 99 -1.54 4.23 1.07
CA PHE A 99 -2.92 3.81 1.36
C PHE A 99 -3.09 2.40 1.97
N PHE A 100 -2.07 1.55 1.97
CA PHE A 100 -2.10 0.24 2.64
C PHE A 100 -1.39 0.19 4.00
N THR A 101 -0.77 1.28 4.46
CA THR A 101 0.04 1.26 5.68
C THR A 101 -0.78 1.17 6.97
N GLN A 102 -2.03 1.63 6.93
CA GLN A 102 -2.98 1.63 8.05
C GLN A 102 -4.35 1.05 7.64
N THR A 103 -4.38 0.29 6.55
CA THR A 103 -5.61 -0.32 6.05
C THR A 103 -6.11 -1.41 6.99
N GLN A 104 -7.42 -1.38 7.28
CA GLN A 104 -8.12 -2.42 8.03
C GLN A 104 -9.06 -3.22 7.11
N PRO A 105 -9.39 -4.49 7.47
CA PRO A 105 -10.40 -5.25 6.79
C PRO A 105 -11.74 -4.50 6.73
N PRO A 106 -12.39 -4.45 5.55
CA PRO A 106 -13.68 -3.80 5.40
C PRO A 106 -14.73 -4.52 6.24
N ARG A 107 -15.61 -3.75 6.87
CA ARG A 107 -16.70 -4.27 7.71
C ARG A 107 -18.06 -3.84 7.17
N LYS A 108 -19.07 -4.67 7.42
CA LYS A 108 -20.48 -4.36 7.20
C LYS A 108 -21.04 -3.56 8.38
N ASP A 109 -22.26 -3.05 8.26
CA ASP A 109 -22.96 -2.28 9.30
C ASP A 109 -23.07 -3.02 10.65
N ASN A 110 -23.09 -4.35 10.62
CA ASN A 110 -23.11 -5.20 11.82
C ASN A 110 -21.70 -5.48 12.39
N ASN A 111 -20.69 -4.73 11.97
CA ASN A 111 -19.29 -4.81 12.38
C ASN A 111 -18.56 -6.13 12.04
N LYS A 112 -19.17 -7.03 11.27
CA LYS A 112 -18.51 -8.23 10.74
C LYS A 112 -17.68 -7.90 9.51
N ILE A 113 -16.59 -8.64 9.31
CA ILE A 113 -15.77 -8.54 8.09
C ILE A 113 -16.64 -8.77 6.85
N ASP A 114 -16.51 -7.88 5.87
CA ASP A 114 -17.11 -8.07 4.56
C ASP A 114 -16.20 -8.92 3.67
N TYR A 115 -16.40 -10.23 3.74
CA TYR A 115 -15.65 -11.21 2.94
C TYR A 115 -15.80 -11.03 1.42
N SER A 116 -16.76 -10.23 0.93
CA SER A 116 -16.88 -9.96 -0.51
C SER A 116 -15.68 -9.19 -1.09
N TYR A 117 -14.84 -8.59 -0.25
CA TYR A 117 -13.60 -7.91 -0.63
C TYR A 117 -12.41 -8.86 -0.81
N PHE A 118 -12.55 -10.14 -0.47
CA PHE A 118 -11.45 -11.12 -0.50
C PHE A 118 -11.77 -12.29 -1.43
N ALA A 119 -10.71 -12.91 -1.96
CA ALA A 119 -10.76 -14.16 -2.68
C ALA A 119 -11.15 -15.32 -1.73
N PRO A 120 -11.40 -16.55 -2.22
CA PRO A 120 -11.81 -17.68 -1.38
C PRO A 120 -10.82 -18.05 -0.25
N ASP A 121 -9.55 -17.69 -0.37
CA ASP A 121 -8.53 -17.86 0.69
C ASP A 121 -8.61 -16.82 1.81
N CYS A 122 -9.43 -15.77 1.63
CA CYS A 122 -9.66 -14.69 2.57
C CYS A 122 -8.38 -13.89 2.90
N PHE A 123 -7.38 -13.94 2.01
CA PHE A 123 -6.12 -13.22 2.10
C PHE A 123 -5.96 -12.29 0.91
N HIS A 124 -6.02 -12.84 -0.30
CA HIS A 124 -5.95 -12.06 -1.52
C HIS A 124 -7.26 -11.28 -1.71
N PHE A 125 -7.18 -10.16 -2.42
CA PHE A 125 -8.36 -9.37 -2.71
C PHE A 125 -9.21 -10.00 -3.81
N SER A 126 -10.53 -9.87 -3.69
CA SER A 126 -11.45 -10.15 -4.80
C SER A 126 -11.38 -9.01 -5.82
N GLY A 127 -12.16 -9.11 -6.92
CA GLY A 127 -12.36 -7.97 -7.82
C GLY A 127 -12.87 -6.71 -7.11
N LYS A 128 -13.71 -6.85 -6.06
CA LYS A 128 -14.20 -5.74 -5.23
C LYS A 128 -13.08 -5.13 -4.38
N GLY A 129 -12.20 -5.96 -3.80
CA GLY A 129 -11.03 -5.47 -3.06
C GLY A 129 -10.04 -4.76 -3.97
N HIS A 130 -9.75 -5.33 -5.14
CA HIS A 130 -8.90 -4.70 -6.15
C HIS A 130 -9.48 -3.38 -6.67
N SER A 131 -10.81 -3.25 -6.85
CA SER A 131 -11.40 -1.99 -7.28
C SER A 131 -11.23 -0.87 -6.26
N VAL A 132 -11.33 -1.19 -4.96
CA VAL A 132 -11.10 -0.18 -3.90
C VAL A 132 -9.60 0.14 -3.79
N ALA A 133 -8.71 -0.84 -3.90
CA ALA A 133 -7.28 -0.57 -3.94
C ALA A 133 -6.87 0.33 -5.14
N ALA A 134 -7.46 0.08 -6.31
CA ALA A 134 -7.25 0.90 -7.51
C ALA A 134 -7.76 2.35 -7.33
N LEU A 135 -8.91 2.52 -6.69
CA LEU A 135 -9.42 3.84 -6.32
C LEU A 135 -8.49 4.53 -5.32
N SER A 136 -8.02 3.81 -4.30
CA SER A 136 -7.15 4.40 -3.27
C SER A 136 -5.81 4.85 -3.82
N ILE A 137 -5.16 4.06 -4.69
CA ILE A 137 -3.93 4.50 -5.36
C ILE A 137 -4.18 5.69 -6.29
N TRP A 138 -5.34 5.73 -6.98
CA TRP A 138 -5.74 6.87 -7.81
C TRP A 138 -5.87 8.14 -6.97
N ASN A 139 -6.66 8.10 -5.90
CA ASN A 139 -6.87 9.26 -5.02
C ASN A 139 -5.55 9.71 -4.39
N ASN A 140 -4.70 8.77 -3.93
CA ASN A 140 -3.36 9.06 -3.43
C ASN A 140 -2.49 9.82 -4.45
N MET A 141 -2.61 9.58 -5.77
CA MET A 141 -1.90 10.37 -6.79
C MET A 141 -2.35 11.84 -6.86
N PHE A 142 -3.59 12.14 -6.46
CA PHE A 142 -4.16 13.49 -6.42
C PHE A 142 -4.17 14.12 -5.03
N GLU A 143 -3.48 13.49 -4.07
CA GLU A 143 -3.23 14.03 -2.74
C GLU A 143 -1.80 14.55 -2.63
N SER A 144 -1.62 15.72 -2.01
CA SER A 144 -0.28 16.27 -1.76
C SER A 144 0.61 15.27 -1.00
N VAL A 145 1.91 15.28 -1.26
CA VAL A 145 2.84 14.28 -0.67
C VAL A 145 2.78 14.25 0.87
N SER A 146 2.49 15.38 1.52
CA SER A 146 2.38 15.47 2.99
C SER A 146 1.03 15.04 3.56
N THR A 147 0.01 14.87 2.72
CA THR A 147 -1.38 14.61 3.16
C THR A 147 -1.99 13.36 2.53
N LYS A 148 -1.16 12.46 1.97
CA LYS A 148 -1.65 11.22 1.38
C LYS A 148 -2.33 10.34 2.43
N LYS A 149 -3.50 9.80 2.11
CA LYS A 149 -4.22 8.84 2.97
C LYS A 149 -3.40 7.57 3.14
N THR A 150 -3.44 7.01 4.34
CA THR A 150 -2.71 5.81 4.75
C THR A 150 -3.57 4.55 4.78
N SER A 151 -4.88 4.69 4.53
CA SER A 151 -5.87 3.62 4.45
C SER A 151 -6.71 3.73 3.20
N TRP A 152 -7.21 2.59 2.70
CA TRP A 152 -8.31 2.59 1.74
C TRP A 152 -9.63 2.94 2.43
N HIS A 153 -10.59 3.46 1.67
CA HIS A 153 -11.91 3.77 2.19
C HIS A 153 -12.97 3.31 1.21
N GLN A 154 -14.03 2.71 1.74
CA GLN A 154 -15.14 2.19 0.94
C GLN A 154 -16.04 3.34 0.50
N GLY A 155 -16.48 3.32 -0.76
CA GLY A 155 -17.45 4.29 -1.28
C GLY A 155 -16.90 5.71 -1.48
N GLU A 156 -15.58 5.91 -1.42
CA GLU A 156 -14.99 7.19 -1.82
C GLU A 156 -15.24 7.47 -3.31
N PRO A 157 -15.45 8.74 -3.69
CA PRO A 157 -15.43 9.12 -5.09
C PRO A 157 -13.99 9.10 -5.63
N PHE A 158 -13.86 9.07 -6.96
CA PHE A 158 -12.59 9.35 -7.61
C PHE A 158 -12.25 10.83 -7.42
N GLU A 159 -11.02 11.11 -6.97
CA GLU A 159 -10.46 12.44 -7.01
C GLU A 159 -10.22 12.85 -8.46
N CYS A 160 -10.66 14.05 -8.80
CA CYS A 160 -10.51 14.63 -10.13
C CYS A 160 -9.53 15.82 -10.07
N PRO A 161 -8.64 15.98 -11.06
CA PRO A 161 -7.83 17.18 -11.18
C PRO A 161 -8.70 18.44 -11.28
N THR A 162 -8.24 19.53 -10.68
CA THR A 162 -8.88 20.85 -10.73
C THR A 162 -8.04 21.80 -11.58
N GLU A 163 -8.57 22.98 -11.90
CA GLU A 163 -7.78 24.02 -12.59
C GLU A 163 -6.56 24.47 -11.77
N ASP A 164 -6.70 24.56 -10.44
CA ASP A 164 -5.62 24.93 -9.52
C ASP A 164 -4.58 23.80 -9.35
N HIS A 165 -5.02 22.54 -9.48
CA HIS A 165 -4.19 21.35 -9.29
C HIS A 165 -4.46 20.31 -10.39
N PRO A 166 -3.98 20.56 -11.63
CA PRO A 166 -4.32 19.72 -12.78
C PRO A 166 -3.43 18.48 -12.94
N TYR A 167 -2.42 18.30 -12.08
CA TYR A 167 -1.41 17.25 -12.21
C TYR A 167 -1.35 16.32 -11.01
N ILE A 168 -0.85 15.10 -11.25
CA ILE A 168 -0.47 14.17 -10.18
C ILE A 168 0.59 14.82 -9.28
N TYR A 169 0.43 14.66 -7.97
CA TYR A 169 1.36 15.16 -6.98
C TYR A 169 2.61 14.28 -6.90
N THR A 170 3.75 14.95 -6.94
CA THR A 170 5.12 14.42 -6.86
C THR A 170 5.93 15.29 -5.91
N SER A 171 7.13 14.85 -5.52
CA SER A 171 8.05 15.69 -4.73
C SER A 171 8.35 17.03 -5.42
N LYS A 172 8.36 17.06 -6.76
CA LYS A 172 8.72 18.24 -7.56
C LYS A 172 7.63 19.31 -7.69
N ASN A 173 6.36 18.96 -7.48
CA ASN A 173 5.22 19.89 -7.63
C ASN A 173 4.32 19.98 -6.38
N SER A 174 4.68 19.31 -5.27
CA SER A 174 3.93 19.36 -4.01
C SER A 174 4.42 20.47 -3.06
N ILE A 175 5.52 21.15 -3.37
CA ILE A 175 6.06 22.23 -2.53
C ILE A 175 5.46 23.56 -3.01
N ARG A 176 4.46 24.07 -2.28
CA ARG A 176 4.25 25.53 -2.24
C ARG A 176 5.42 26.10 -1.41
N LYS A 177 6.23 26.97 -2.03
CA LYS A 177 7.11 27.87 -1.29
C LYS A 177 6.29 28.75 -0.36
#